data_AF-X1ERG3-F1
#
_entry.id   AF-X1ERG3-F1
#
_cell.length_a   1.000
_cell.length_b   1.000
_cell.length_c   1.000
_cell.angle_alpha   90.00
_cell.angle_beta   90.00
_cell.angle_gamma   90.00
#
_symmetry.space_group_name_H-M   'P 1'
#
loop_
_entity.id
_entity.type
_entity.pdbx_description
1 polymer ?
#
loop_
_entity_poly.entity_id
_entity_poly.type
_entity_poly.pdbx_seq_one_letter_code
_entity_poly.pdbx_strand_id
1 'polypeptide(L)'
;KFSAHERLRAQARALDMIMSVLTFKENKGRLPLNLSELQEAGLLEKVPIDPFSGKPIKYKKLDDNFTVYSYGLDFDDDGGERKVQFSEQNGDLVAWPVKKYEETVLKQK
;
A
#
# COMPACT_ATOMS: atom_id res chain seq x y z
N LYS A 1 1.56 -18.80 14.30
CA LYS A 1 2.53 -17.68 14.13
C LYS A 1 2.81 -17.42 12.64
N PHE A 2 1.77 -17.23 11.82
CA PHE A 2 1.88 -17.08 10.36
C PHE A 2 1.96 -15.60 9.90
N SER A 3 1.74 -14.64 10.80
CA SER A 3 1.53 -13.23 10.46
C SER A 3 2.75 -12.46 9.93
N ALA A 4 3.96 -12.76 10.40
CA ALA A 4 5.16 -12.01 9.99
C ALA A 4 5.54 -12.26 8.52
N HIS A 5 5.43 -13.51 8.08
CA HIS A 5 5.72 -13.89 6.70
C HIS A 5 4.70 -13.31 5.71
N GLU A 6 3.39 -13.36 6.04
CA GLU A 6 2.36 -12.74 5.21
C GLU A 6 2.52 -11.21 5.14
N ARG A 7 2.89 -10.56 6.25
CA ARG A 7 3.19 -9.12 6.25
C ARG A 7 4.30 -8.75 5.29
N LEU A 8 5.43 -9.46 5.33
CA LEU A 8 6.55 -9.20 4.42
C LEU A 8 6.14 -9.42 2.96
N ARG A 9 5.34 -10.46 2.68
CA ARG A 9 4.79 -10.67 1.34
C ARG A 9 3.86 -9.54 0.90
N ALA A 10 2.95 -9.09 1.77
CA ALA A 10 2.06 -7.97 1.48
C ALA A 10 2.86 -6.69 1.20
N GLN A 11 3.88 -6.40 2.02
CA GLN A 11 4.73 -5.23 1.84
C GLN A 11 5.55 -5.28 0.56
N ALA A 12 6.16 -6.42 0.22
CA ALA A 12 6.91 -6.58 -1.02
C ALA A 12 6.02 -6.42 -2.26
N ARG A 13 4.82 -7.00 -2.22
CA ARG A 13 3.81 -6.86 -3.30
C ARG A 13 3.26 -5.44 -3.40
N ALA A 14 3.08 -4.76 -2.28
CA ALA A 14 2.69 -3.36 -2.25
C ALA A 14 3.81 -2.45 -2.78
N LEU A 15 5.08 -2.75 -2.48
CA LEU A 15 6.23 -2.02 -3.01
C LEU A 15 6.29 -2.08 -4.53
N ASP A 16 6.09 -3.27 -5.10
CA ASP A 16 6.01 -3.46 -6.56
C ASP A 16 4.94 -2.54 -7.18
N MET A 17 3.73 -2.56 -6.60
CA MET A 17 2.64 -1.67 -7.00
C MET A 17 3.02 -0.17 -6.90
N ILE A 18 3.65 0.24 -5.79
CA ILE A 18 4.08 1.62 -5.57
C ILE A 18 5.07 2.05 -6.65
N MET A 19 6.07 1.22 -6.94
CA MET A 19 7.07 1.50 -7.97
C MET A 19 6.41 1.68 -9.34
N SER A 20 5.52 0.78 -9.74
CA SER A 20 4.80 0.89 -11.01
C SER A 20 3.96 2.17 -11.09
N VAL A 21 3.25 2.56 -10.02
CA VAL A 21 2.46 3.80 -9.98
C VAL A 21 3.35 5.04 -10.10
N LEU A 22 4.47 5.08 -9.38
CA LEU A 22 5.39 6.21 -9.40
C LEU A 22 6.06 6.36 -10.78
N THR A 23 6.53 5.26 -11.36
CA THR A 23 7.09 5.24 -12.74
C THR A 23 6.04 5.67 -13.76
N PHE A 24 4.78 5.23 -13.63
CA PHE A 24 3.70 5.70 -14.50
C PHE A 24 3.51 7.22 -14.39
N LYS A 25 3.48 7.75 -13.16
CA LYS A 25 3.34 9.19 -12.91
C LYS A 25 4.48 9.99 -13.54
N GLU A 26 5.72 9.50 -13.43
CA GLU A 26 6.89 10.12 -14.05
C GLU A 26 6.77 10.12 -15.58
N ASN A 27 6.40 9.00 -16.18
CA ASN A 27 6.33 8.85 -17.65
C ASN A 27 5.15 9.58 -18.30
N LYS A 28 4.02 9.71 -17.60
CA LYS A 28 2.76 10.25 -18.15
C LYS A 28 2.37 11.61 -17.57
N GLY A 29 3.07 12.09 -16.55
CA GLY A 29 2.75 13.33 -15.84
C GLY A 29 1.46 13.26 -15.00
N ARG A 30 0.85 12.09 -14.86
CA ARG A 30 -0.39 11.88 -14.07
C ARG A 30 -0.40 10.51 -13.42
N LEU A 31 -1.16 10.38 -12.33
CA LEU A 31 -1.42 9.07 -11.73
C LEU A 31 -2.30 8.19 -12.65
N PRO A 32 -2.15 6.86 -12.58
CA PRO A 32 -3.00 5.95 -13.33
C PRO A 32 -4.45 6.03 -12.83
N LEU A 33 -5.42 5.97 -13.73
CA LEU A 33 -6.85 5.98 -13.36
C LEU A 33 -7.29 4.65 -12.74
N ASN A 34 -6.65 3.56 -13.16
CA ASN A 34 -6.90 2.21 -12.72
C ASN A 34 -5.64 1.34 -12.94
N LEU A 35 -5.67 0.12 -12.43
CA LEU A 35 -4.53 -0.81 -12.54
C LEU A 35 -4.28 -1.32 -13.95
N SER A 36 -5.27 -1.29 -14.84
CA SER A 36 -5.11 -1.73 -16.23
C SER A 36 -4.14 -0.82 -16.99
N GLU A 37 -4.13 0.49 -16.70
CA GLU A 37 -3.16 1.41 -17.31
C GLU A 37 -1.70 1.04 -16.97
N LEU A 38 -1.45 0.45 -15.79
CA LEU A 38 -0.11 -0.04 -15.43
C LEU A 38 0.29 -1.27 -16.24
N GLN A 39 -0.68 -2.15 -16.52
CA GLN A 39 -0.45 -3.35 -17.35
C GLN A 39 -0.23 -2.97 -18.81
N GLU A 40 -1.05 -2.08 -19.35
CA GLU A 40 -0.93 -1.54 -20.72
C GLU A 40 0.40 -0.80 -20.93
N ALA A 41 0.88 -0.12 -19.89
CA ALA A 41 2.20 0.53 -19.90
C ALA A 41 3.38 -0.45 -19.73
N GLY A 42 3.12 -1.75 -19.50
CA GLY A 42 4.15 -2.76 -19.26
C GLY A 42 4.84 -2.63 -17.89
N LEU A 43 4.25 -1.87 -16.95
CA LEU A 43 4.80 -1.63 -15.61
C LEU A 43 4.35 -2.68 -14.59
N LEU A 44 3.33 -3.48 -14.93
CA LEU A 44 2.91 -4.66 -14.18
C LEU A 44 2.57 -5.78 -15.15
N GLU A 45 3.21 -6.93 -15.01
CA GLU A 45 2.80 -8.13 -15.75
C GLU A 45 1.46 -8.65 -15.22
N LYS A 46 1.33 -8.71 -13.88
CA LYS A 46 0.13 -9.14 -13.17
C LYS A 46 -0.08 -8.26 -11.96
N VAL A 47 -1.34 -8.04 -11.60
CA VAL A 47 -1.67 -7.30 -10.39
C VAL A 47 -1.29 -8.15 -9.16
N PRO A 48 -0.42 -7.65 -8.25
CA PRO A 48 -0.02 -8.39 -7.07
C PRO A 48 -1.22 -8.71 -6.16
N ILE A 49 -1.32 -9.95 -5.69
CA ILE A 49 -2.38 -10.40 -4.79
C ILE A 49 -1.99 -10.14 -3.33
N ASP A 50 -2.88 -9.58 -2.54
CA ASP A 50 -2.75 -9.42 -1.11
C ASP A 50 -2.84 -10.80 -0.41
N PRO A 51 -1.81 -11.22 0.35
CA PRO A 51 -1.85 -12.50 1.06
C PRO A 51 -2.91 -12.57 2.17
N PHE A 52 -3.42 -11.44 2.67
CA PHE A 52 -4.45 -11.45 3.70
C PHE A 52 -5.82 -11.62 3.07
N SER A 53 -6.21 -10.73 2.15
CA SER A 53 -7.55 -10.79 1.55
C SER A 53 -7.72 -11.84 0.44
N GLY A 54 -6.62 -12.33 -0.16
CA GLY A 54 -6.67 -13.16 -1.37
C GLY A 54 -7.12 -12.38 -2.63
N LYS A 55 -7.30 -11.06 -2.52
CA LYS A 55 -7.69 -10.15 -3.60
C LYS A 55 -6.48 -9.34 -4.06
N PRO A 56 -6.55 -8.60 -5.17
CA PRO A 56 -5.49 -7.65 -5.53
C PRO A 56 -5.12 -6.68 -4.39
N ILE A 57 -3.83 -6.35 -4.27
CA ILE A 57 -3.37 -5.21 -3.46
C ILE A 57 -4.15 -3.96 -3.90
N LYS A 58 -4.66 -3.20 -2.93
CA LYS A 58 -5.51 -2.06 -3.22
C LYS A 58 -4.67 -0.87 -3.66
N TYR A 59 -5.11 -0.26 -4.75
CA TYR A 59 -4.68 1.05 -5.21
C TYR A 59 -5.88 1.99 -5.18
N LYS A 60 -5.70 3.14 -4.54
CA LYS A 60 -6.71 4.21 -4.50
C LYS A 60 -6.07 5.51 -4.97
N LYS A 61 -6.46 5.97 -6.14
CA LYS A 61 -6.10 7.31 -6.60
C LYS A 61 -6.84 8.35 -5.74
N LEU A 62 -6.09 9.31 -5.23
CA LEU A 62 -6.58 10.57 -4.65
C LEU A 62 -6.17 11.69 -5.63
N ASP A 63 -6.52 12.95 -5.36
CA ASP A 63 -6.30 14.07 -6.29
C ASP A 63 -4.86 14.09 -6.88
N ASP A 64 -3.89 14.55 -6.09
CA ASP A 64 -2.47 14.59 -6.49
C ASP A 64 -1.62 13.46 -5.89
N ASN A 65 -2.26 12.58 -5.12
CA ASN A 65 -1.63 11.51 -4.36
C ASN A 65 -2.40 10.19 -4.53
N PHE A 66 -1.95 9.13 -3.86
CA PHE A 66 -2.60 7.84 -3.90
C PHE A 66 -2.35 7.07 -2.61
N THR A 67 -3.06 5.97 -2.44
CA THR A 67 -2.87 5.01 -1.35
C THR A 67 -2.65 3.63 -1.93
N VAL A 68 -1.67 2.91 -1.38
CA VAL A 68 -1.47 1.48 -1.62
C VAL A 68 -1.49 0.74 -0.30
N TYR A 69 -2.34 -0.27 -0.19
CA TYR A 69 -2.56 -0.97 1.07
C TYR A 69 -3.02 -2.42 0.89
N SER A 70 -2.91 -3.19 1.98
CA SER A 70 -3.39 -4.57 2.16
C SER A 70 -4.36 -4.59 3.34
N TYR A 71 -5.30 -5.54 3.37
CA TYR A 71 -6.29 -5.66 4.46
C TYR A 71 -5.65 -5.97 5.82
N GLY A 72 -4.41 -6.42 5.83
CA GLY A 72 -3.73 -6.68 7.09
C GLY A 72 -4.34 -7.83 7.89
N LEU A 73 -4.04 -7.85 9.19
CA LEU A 73 -4.27 -9.05 10.01
C LEU A 73 -5.73 -9.27 10.44
N ASP A 74 -6.54 -8.22 10.41
CA ASP A 74 -7.97 -8.32 10.71
C ASP A 74 -8.80 -8.72 9.48
N PHE A 75 -8.16 -8.81 8.31
CA PHE A 75 -8.76 -9.24 7.03
C PHE A 75 -9.92 -8.35 6.56
N ASP A 76 -10.04 -7.14 7.11
CA ASP A 76 -11.09 -6.19 6.79
C ASP A 76 -10.55 -5.03 5.94
N ASP A 77 -11.41 -4.46 5.09
CA ASP A 77 -11.04 -3.30 4.25
C ASP A 77 -11.41 -2.03 5.01
N ASP A 78 -10.44 -1.39 5.64
CA ASP A 78 -10.63 -0.11 6.33
C ASP A 78 -10.45 1.11 5.40
N GLY A 79 -10.47 0.89 4.08
CA GLY A 79 -10.41 1.95 3.08
C GLY A 79 -9.03 2.63 2.95
N GLY A 80 -7.98 1.99 3.47
CA GLY A 80 -6.61 2.47 3.48
C GLY A 80 -6.30 3.45 4.62
N GLU A 81 -7.07 3.43 5.70
CA GLU A 81 -6.90 4.32 6.85
C GLU A 81 -5.96 3.70 7.90
N ARG A 82 -4.89 4.42 8.27
CA ARG A 82 -4.03 4.02 9.38
C ARG A 82 -4.79 4.23 10.69
N LYS A 83 -5.35 3.17 11.29
CA LYS A 83 -5.92 3.24 12.64
C LYS A 83 -4.82 3.55 13.65
N VAL A 84 -5.06 4.54 14.53
CA VAL A 84 -4.09 5.08 15.50
C VAL A 84 -3.90 4.16 16.72
N GLN A 85 -4.66 3.08 16.85
CA GLN A 85 -4.69 2.25 18.06
C GLN A 85 -3.66 1.10 18.05
N PHE A 86 -2.60 1.30 18.82
CA PHE A 86 -1.72 0.43 19.64
C PHE A 86 -1.51 -1.08 19.37
N SER A 87 -2.07 -1.70 18.34
CA SER A 87 -1.69 -3.07 17.98
C SER A 87 -1.45 -3.18 16.47
N GLU A 88 -0.31 -3.75 16.10
CA GLU A 88 0.02 -4.14 14.71
C GLU A 88 -0.92 -5.24 14.15
N GLN A 89 -2.01 -5.54 14.86
CA GLN A 89 -2.97 -6.58 14.52
C GLN A 89 -4.31 -6.02 14.01
N ASN A 90 -4.52 -4.71 14.10
CA ASN A 90 -5.74 -4.06 13.63
C ASN A 90 -5.47 -3.11 12.47
N GLY A 91 -6.31 -3.22 11.45
CA GLY A 91 -6.46 -2.37 10.30
C GLY A 91 -5.51 -2.63 9.14
N ASP A 92 -5.78 -1.87 8.07
CA ASP A 92 -5.07 -1.93 6.82
C ASP A 92 -3.55 -1.69 6.99
N LEU A 93 -2.78 -2.52 6.31
CA LEU A 93 -1.33 -2.32 6.13
C LEU A 93 -1.10 -1.28 5.03
N VAL A 94 -1.17 0.01 5.41
CA VAL A 94 -0.90 1.13 4.50
C VAL A 94 0.59 1.22 4.18
N ALA A 95 0.95 0.87 2.94
CA ALA A 95 2.30 0.91 2.42
C ALA A 95 2.67 2.29 1.84
N TRP A 96 1.70 2.97 1.21
CA TRP A 96 1.84 4.34 0.72
C TRP A 96 0.61 5.18 1.06
N PRO A 97 0.77 6.44 1.53
CA PRO A 97 2.03 7.13 1.78
C PRO A 97 2.80 6.52 2.97
N VAL A 98 4.13 6.63 2.93
CA VAL A 98 4.98 6.19 4.05
C VAL A 98 4.65 7.02 5.28
N LYS A 99 4.56 6.36 6.45
CA LYS A 99 4.35 7.06 7.73
C LYS A 99 5.50 8.04 7.94
N LYS A 100 5.20 9.33 7.99
CA LYS A 100 6.19 10.34 8.40
C LYS A 100 6.51 10.08 9.88
N TYR A 101 7.80 9.99 10.20
CA TYR A 101 8.24 10.05 11.58
C TYR A 101 8.19 11.51 12.01
N GLU A 102 7.25 11.88 12.87
CA GLU A 102 7.29 13.19 13.53
C GLU A 102 8.32 13.11 14.67
N GLU A 103 9.33 13.97 14.64
CA GLU A 103 10.48 14.01 15.58
C GLU A 103 10.11 14.35 17.04
N THR A 104 8.83 14.39 17.40
CA THR A 104 8.34 14.93 18.68
C THR A 104 8.69 14.08 19.90
N VAL A 105 9.32 12.89 19.74
CA VAL A 105 9.63 11.99 20.87
C VAL A 105 11.03 12.21 21.47
N LEU A 106 11.91 13.02 20.87
CA LEU A 106 13.28 13.22 21.39
C LEU A 106 13.46 14.43 22.34
N LYS A 107 12.39 15.15 22.72
CA LYS A 107 12.46 16.25 23.71
C LYS A 107 12.12 15.83 25.15
N GLN A 108 12.31 14.56 25.49
CA GLN A 108 12.26 14.10 26.89
C GLN A 108 13.52 13.29 27.22
N LYS A 109 14.65 13.98 27.31
CA LYS A 109 15.79 13.59 28.15
C LYS A 109 16.43 14.85 28.71
#